data_AF-A0A6L7VUK8-F1
#
_entry.id   AF-A0A6L7VUK8-F1
#
_cell.length_a   1.000
_cell.length_b   1.000
_cell.length_c   1.000
_cell.angle_alpha   90.00
_cell.angle_beta   90.00
_cell.angle_gamma   90.00
#
_symmetry.space_group_name_H-M   'P 1'
#
loop_
_entity.id
_entity.type
_entity.pdbx_description
1 polymer ?
#
loop_
_entity_poly.entity_id
_entity_poly.type
_entity_poly.pdbx_seq_one_letter_code
_entity_poly.pdbx_strand_id
1 'polypeptide(L)'
;MSEVNGTWNIEVNTPMGKQSAEVNVEADGDSFSGSIAITQGSSPITDGQVDGNKLTWSVKITQPMPMTLEFAVEVNGDDMTGFVKLGMFGSSAVKGSRA
;
A
#
# COMPACT_ATOMS: atom_id res chain seq x y z
N MET A 1 -14.55 -6.04 -8.87
CA MET A 1 -14.31 -5.90 -7.42
C MET A 1 -13.46 -7.02 -6.82
N SER A 2 -13.41 -8.24 -7.38
CA SER A 2 -12.56 -9.33 -6.85
C SER A 2 -11.08 -9.28 -7.26
N GLU A 3 -10.71 -8.49 -8.26
CA GLU A 3 -9.36 -8.49 -8.84
C GLU A 3 -8.30 -7.85 -7.93
N VAL A 4 -8.72 -6.93 -7.06
CA VAL A 4 -7.84 -6.26 -6.10
C VAL A 4 -7.74 -7.02 -4.76
N ASN A 5 -8.68 -7.93 -4.49
CA ASN A 5 -8.75 -8.63 -3.21
C ASN A 5 -7.64 -9.65 -3.05
N GLY A 6 -7.16 -9.80 -1.82
CA GLY A 6 -6.15 -10.77 -1.43
C GLY A 6 -4.88 -10.12 -0.89
N THR A 7 -3.86 -10.95 -0.75
CA THR A 7 -2.56 -10.55 -0.21
C THR A 7 -1.60 -10.15 -1.34
N TRP A 8 -0.94 -9.02 -1.16
CA TRP A 8 -0.01 -8.42 -2.12
C TRP A 8 1.34 -8.20 -1.46
N ASN A 9 2.40 -8.70 -2.09
CA ASN A 9 3.77 -8.37 -1.71
C ASN A 9 4.20 -7.13 -2.48
N ILE A 10 4.38 -6.01 -1.78
CA ILE A 10 4.87 -4.76 -2.36
C ILE A 10 6.33 -4.49 -1.97
N GLU A 11 7.10 -3.96 -2.92
CA GLU A 11 8.43 -3.42 -2.76
C GLU A 11 8.40 -1.91 -2.99
N VAL A 12 8.89 -1.16 -2.01
CA VAL A 12 9.01 0.29 -2.04
C VAL A 12 10.49 0.66 -2.09
N ASN A 13 10.89 1.43 -3.10
CA ASN A 13 12.25 1.96 -3.20
C ASN A 13 12.34 3.31 -2.48
N THR A 14 12.60 3.29 -1.17
CA THR A 14 12.78 4.52 -0.40
C THR A 14 14.22 5.04 -0.50
N PRO A 15 14.49 6.33 -0.20
CA PRO A 15 15.85 6.85 -0.11
C PRO A 15 16.74 6.12 0.92
N MET A 16 16.14 5.43 1.88
CA MET A 16 16.85 4.65 2.91
C MET A 16 17.16 3.20 2.46
N GLY A 17 16.67 2.80 1.29
CA GLY A 17 16.80 1.46 0.75
C GLY A 17 15.46 0.84 0.33
N LYS A 18 15.54 -0.37 -0.24
CA LYS A 18 14.37 -1.18 -0.58
C LYS A 18 13.67 -1.65 0.69
N GLN A 19 12.36 -1.51 0.73
CA GLN A 19 11.52 -1.98 1.82
C GLN A 19 10.45 -2.89 1.23
N SER A 20 10.31 -4.10 1.76
CA SER A 20 9.24 -5.02 1.39
C SER A 20 8.10 -4.93 2.41
N ALA A 21 6.87 -4.99 1.94
CA ALA A 21 5.67 -5.01 2.75
C ALA A 21 4.66 -6.00 2.18
N GLU A 22 3.86 -6.60 3.05
CA GLU A 22 2.71 -7.42 2.69
C GLU A 22 1.43 -6.61 2.95
N VAL A 23 0.55 -6.52 1.97
CA VAL A 23 -0.71 -5.76 2.05
C VAL A 23 -1.86 -6.73 1.86
N ASN A 24 -2.72 -6.85 2.87
CA ASN A 24 -3.98 -7.57 2.72
C ASN A 24 -5.08 -6.58 2.32
N VAL A 25 -5.76 -6.86 1.21
CA VAL A 25 -6.81 -6.02 0.63
C VAL A 25 -8.14 -6.78 0.64
N GLU A 26 -9.12 -6.20 1.31
CA GLU A 26 -10.50 -6.66 1.35
C GLU A 26 -11.42 -5.53 0.84
N ALA A 27 -11.67 -5.51 -0.46
CA ALA A 27 -12.55 -4.53 -1.10
C ALA A 27 -14.03 -4.85 -0.86
N ASP A 28 -14.77 -3.79 -0.53
CA ASP A 28 -16.21 -3.73 -0.37
C ASP A 28 -16.74 -2.51 -1.16
N GLY A 29 -17.29 -2.79 -2.35
CA GLY A 29 -17.75 -1.76 -3.29
C GLY A 29 -16.60 -0.88 -3.76
N ASP A 30 -16.69 0.42 -3.44
CA ASP A 30 -15.73 1.46 -3.83
C ASP A 30 -14.69 1.75 -2.72
N SER A 31 -14.70 0.98 -1.65
CA SER A 31 -13.78 1.10 -0.52
C SER A 31 -13.10 -0.23 -0.23
N PHE A 32 -11.99 -0.21 0.50
CA PHE A 32 -11.39 -1.45 0.97
C PHE A 32 -10.81 -1.30 2.38
N SER A 33 -10.87 -2.39 3.13
CA SER A 33 -10.20 -2.54 4.41
C SER A 33 -9.02 -3.48 4.29
N GLY A 34 -8.12 -3.42 5.27
CA GLY A 34 -6.93 -4.24 5.22
C GLY A 34 -5.89 -3.88 6.27
N SER A 35 -4.76 -4.56 6.16
CA SER A 35 -3.57 -4.26 6.95
C SER A 35 -2.33 -4.33 6.07
N ILE A 36 -1.34 -3.54 6.44
CA ILE A 36 0.00 -3.59 5.85
C ILE A 36 0.97 -4.12 6.91
N ALA A 37 1.77 -5.12 6.56
CA ALA A 37 2.86 -5.64 7.37
C ALA A 37 4.19 -5.24 6.74
N ILE A 38 4.98 -4.43 7.44
CA ILE A 38 6.35 -4.06 7.09
C ILE A 38 7.32 -4.75 8.05
N THR A 39 8.62 -4.74 7.72
CA THR A 39 9.67 -5.29 8.60
C THR A 39 9.63 -4.71 10.03
N GLN A 40 9.13 -3.48 10.18
CA GLN A 40 9.06 -2.78 11.47
C GLN A 40 7.75 -3.05 12.25
N GLY A 41 6.80 -3.82 11.69
CA GLY A 41 5.52 -4.14 12.33
C GLY A 41 4.35 -4.10 11.36
N SER A 42 3.13 -4.32 11.87
CA SER A 42 1.90 -4.19 11.08
C SER A 42 1.13 -2.93 11.46
N SER A 43 0.51 -2.30 10.47
CA SER A 43 -0.35 -1.13 10.64
C SER A 43 -1.67 -1.35 9.89
N PRO A 44 -2.80 -0.90 10.44
CA PRO A 44 -4.07 -0.94 9.73
C PRO A 44 -4.05 0.04 8.55
N ILE A 45 -4.74 -0.34 7.48
CA ILE A 45 -5.01 0.56 6.36
C ILE A 45 -6.14 1.50 6.74
N THR A 46 -5.99 2.79 6.45
CA THR A 46 -7.05 3.79 6.58
C THR A 46 -7.37 4.40 5.23
N ASP A 47 -8.59 4.92 5.06
CA ASP A 47 -9.02 5.63 3.84
C ASP A 47 -8.82 4.81 2.54
N GLY A 48 -9.03 3.49 2.63
CA GLY A 48 -8.91 2.60 1.47
C GLY A 48 -10.05 2.84 0.48
N GLN A 49 -9.70 3.20 -0.74
CA GLN A 49 -10.62 3.42 -1.86
C GLN A 49 -10.22 2.58 -3.07
N VAL A 50 -11.24 2.15 -3.80
CA VAL A 50 -11.12 1.39 -5.04
C VAL A 50 -11.77 2.20 -6.16
N ASP A 51 -10.99 2.55 -7.17
CA ASP A 51 -11.46 3.21 -8.39
C ASP A 51 -11.07 2.35 -9.60
N GLY A 52 -11.98 1.45 -9.98
CA GLY A 52 -11.73 0.46 -11.04
C GLY A 52 -10.60 -0.50 -10.68
N ASN A 53 -9.42 -0.29 -11.26
CA ASN A 53 -8.20 -1.03 -10.98
C ASN A 53 -7.18 -0.25 -10.14
N LYS A 54 -7.52 0.98 -9.73
CA LYS A 54 -6.67 1.82 -8.89
C LYS A 54 -7.07 1.66 -7.43
N LEU A 55 -6.08 1.44 -6.58
CA LEU A 55 -6.22 1.42 -5.13
C LEU A 55 -5.50 2.62 -4.54
N THR A 56 -6.18 3.34 -3.65
CA THR A 56 -5.55 4.39 -2.85
C THR A 56 -5.83 4.17 -1.39
N TRP A 57 -4.82 4.31 -0.56
CA TRP A 57 -4.98 4.17 0.88
C TRP A 57 -3.92 4.92 1.67
N SER A 58 -4.17 5.10 2.95
CA SER A 58 -3.27 5.74 3.89
C SER A 58 -2.82 4.76 4.99
N VAL A 59 -1.60 4.95 5.46
CA VAL A 59 -1.01 4.20 6.58
C VAL A 59 -0.38 5.19 7.52
N LYS A 60 -0.80 5.20 8.78
CA LYS A 60 -0.22 6.06 9.81
C LYS A 60 0.83 5.30 10.59
N ILE A 61 2.09 5.66 10.37
CA ILE A 61 3.20 5.23 11.21
C ILE A 61 3.24 6.17 12.41
N THR A 62 3.32 5.64 13.62
CA THR A 62 3.30 6.45 14.85
C THR A 62 4.65 6.48 15.57
N GLN A 63 5.55 5.54 15.29
CA GLN A 63 6.87 5.43 15.91
C GLN A 63 7.91 4.88 14.91
N PRO A 64 9.20 5.25 15.05
CA PRO A 64 9.74 6.23 16.00
C PRO A 64 9.45 7.69 15.61
N MET A 65 9.10 7.95 14.34
CA MET A 65 8.65 9.26 13.86
C MET A 65 7.23 9.13 13.29
N PRO A 66 6.25 9.90 13.80
CA PRO A 66 4.88 9.83 13.31
C PRO A 66 4.77 10.44 11.91
N MET A 67 4.24 9.68 10.96
CA MET A 67 4.02 10.12 9.59
C MET A 67 2.88 9.36 8.92
N THR A 68 2.22 10.00 7.97
CA THR A 68 1.21 9.36 7.11
C THR A 68 1.85 9.02 5.78
N LEU A 69 1.72 7.75 5.37
CA LEU A 69 2.10 7.26 4.06
C LEU A 69 0.85 7.16 3.21
N GLU A 70 0.82 7.81 2.05
CA GLU A 70 -0.29 7.73 1.10
C GLU A 70 0.14 6.87 -0.08
N PHE A 71 -0.53 5.75 -0.30
CA PHE A 71 -0.28 4.85 -1.40
C PHE A 71 -1.31 5.09 -2.50
N ALA A 72 -0.85 5.08 -3.76
CA ALA A 72 -1.68 5.10 -4.94
C ALA A 72 -1.08 4.12 -5.95
N VAL A 73 -1.76 3.00 -6.16
CA VAL A 73 -1.30 1.92 -7.02
C VAL A 73 -2.38 1.49 -7.99
N GLU A 74 -1.97 0.92 -9.10
CA GLU A 74 -2.83 0.32 -10.10
C GLU A 74 -2.53 -1.17 -10.17
N VAL A 75 -3.59 -1.96 -10.10
CA VAL A 75 -3.57 -3.41 -10.23
C VAL A 75 -3.79 -3.77 -11.69
N ASN A 76 -2.94 -4.65 -12.20
CA ASN A 76 -3.00 -5.18 -13.56
C ASN A 76 -2.84 -6.70 -13.48
N GLY A 77 -3.96 -7.43 -13.34
CA GLY A 77 -3.92 -8.87 -13.10
C GLY A 77 -3.25 -9.21 -11.76
N ASP A 78 -2.08 -9.85 -11.82
CA ASP A 78 -1.31 -10.26 -10.64
C ASP A 78 -0.17 -9.29 -10.29
N ASP A 79 -0.01 -8.21 -11.06
CA ASP A 79 0.98 -7.17 -10.83
C ASP A 79 0.34 -5.89 -10.30
N MET A 80 1.09 -5.18 -9.46
CA MET A 80 0.71 -3.90 -8.89
C MET A 80 1.84 -2.89 -9.11
N THR A 81 1.50 -1.70 -9.61
CA THR A 81 2.49 -0.62 -9.79
C THR A 81 1.92 0.71 -9.35
N GLY A 82 2.74 1.55 -8.74
CA GLY A 82 2.28 2.86 -8.32
C GLY A 82 3.33 3.66 -7.58
N PHE A 83 2.85 4.53 -6.70
CA PHE A 83 3.68 5.41 -5.91
C PHE A 83 3.16 5.51 -4.48
N VAL A 84 4.09 5.71 -3.55
CA VAL A 84 3.79 6.05 -2.16
C VAL A 84 4.37 7.42 -1.86
N LYS A 85 3.60 8.29 -1.20
CA LYS A 85 4.11 9.52 -0.61
C LYS A 85 4.59 9.22 0.80
N LEU A 86 5.88 9.40 1.02
CA LEU A 86 6.55 9.21 2.30
C LEU A 86 6.53 10.51 3.14
N GLY A 87 5.45 11.29 3.06
CA GLY A 87 5.36 12.61 3.70
C GLY A 87 6.53 13.53 3.31
N MET A 88 7.33 13.94 4.29
CA MET A 88 8.48 14.83 4.09
C MET A 88 9.62 14.24 3.24
N PHE A 89 9.65 12.91 3.06
CA PHE A 89 10.68 12.23 2.27
C PHE A 89 10.37 12.18 0.77
N GLY A 90 9.29 12.84 0.32
CA GLY A 90 8.88 12.85 -1.08
C GLY A 90 8.07 11.61 -1.47
N SER A 91 8.06 11.27 -2.75
CA SER A 91 7.39 10.08 -3.27
C SER A 91 8.38 9.01 -3.72
N SER A 92 7.96 7.75 -3.64
CA SER A 92 8.75 6.59 -4.06
C SER A 92 7.90 5.66 -4.90
N ALA A 93 8.52 5.01 -5.88
CA ALA A 93 7.84 4.02 -6.71
C ALA A 93 7.55 2.77 -5.88
N VAL A 94 6.34 2.26 -6.05
CA VAL A 94 5.84 1.01 -5.47
C VAL A 94 5.68 0.02 -6.61
N LYS A 95 6.19 -1.19 -6.41
CA LYS A 95 5.88 -2.35 -7.25
C LYS A 95 5.37 -3.44 -6.35
N GLY A 96 4.50 -4.30 -6.83
CA GLY A 96 4.08 -5.45 -6.08
C GLY A 96 3.55 -6.54 -6.96
N SER A 97 3.39 -7.71 -6.38
CA SER A 97 2.80 -8.87 -7.00
C SER A 97 1.90 -9.58 -6.01
N ARG A 98 0.88 -10.27 -6.51
CA ARG A 98 0.03 -11.13 -5.69
C ARG A 98 0.88 -12.19 -4.96
N ALA A 99 0.57 -12.44 -3.68
CA ALA A 99 1.25 -13.42 -2.83
C ALA A 99 0.82 -14.85 -3.12
#